data_AF-A0A7E4VXJ1-F1
#
_entry.id   AF-A0A7E4VXJ1-F1
#
_cell.length_a   1.000
_cell.length_b   1.000
_cell.length_c   1.000
_cell.angle_alpha   90.00
_cell.angle_beta   90.00
_cell.angle_gamma   90.00
#
_symmetry.space_group_name_H-M   'P 1'
#
loop_
_entity.id
_entity.type
_entity.pdbx_description
1 polymer ?
#
loop_
_entity_poly.entity_id
_entity_poly.type
_entity_poly.pdbx_seq_one_letter_code
_entity_poly.pdbx_strand_id
1 'polypeptide(L)'
;MAPIHTALIGLLALSGVLAQVPSYTVTYTAYSKSINTLLEPSTTSTHSKLIDGLYDVGKATTLTADQNTTYYQFLDDLETNVINLNQTKNETTKLYLIGKRIALFNITQPEVFALVNQKNITGWSTLSNFIWITNIINQQQVLTMIAPENGNTFGVSLWQRMVRGALSMAFLGPEMLAFNQFWLNEGVPIVRDTTLSEKAKWAKVYAKFLDVLFTEHPDYYATFYSLDMDFWGSFYQMFETALIFYQDEHVSELVLGDVASCPLLIQFNATIFNKTVLLPNTVRGQFKQFYNALVKDFESTTTLDGRLEIIDGMFGKFIGLQWNYFRWFQYIGLGNFGNFQQLVLYIATKSIVGGSIPENG
;
A
#
# COMPACT_ATOMS: atom_id res chain seq x y z
N MET A 1 32.24 0.89 10.28
CA MET A 1 31.73 -0.21 9.43
C MET A 1 30.49 0.33 8.73
N ALA A 2 30.61 0.58 7.43
CA ALA A 2 29.68 1.39 6.64
C ALA A 2 28.46 0.56 6.16
N PRO A 3 27.29 1.19 5.93
CA PRO A 3 26.01 0.51 5.74
C PRO A 3 25.89 -0.03 4.30
N ILE A 4 26.12 -1.33 4.15
CA ILE A 4 26.02 -2.05 2.86
C ILE A 4 24.55 -2.20 2.39
N HIS A 5 23.55 -1.97 3.24
CA HIS A 5 22.13 -2.19 2.90
C HIS A 5 21.46 -1.03 2.15
N THR A 6 21.86 0.22 2.38
CA THR A 6 21.27 1.39 1.68
C THR A 6 21.80 1.55 0.25
N ALA A 7 23.03 1.08 0.01
CA ALA A 7 23.61 1.01 -1.32
C ALA A 7 22.93 -0.07 -2.18
N LEU A 8 22.45 -1.17 -1.59
CA LEU A 8 21.88 -2.29 -2.34
C LEU A 8 20.54 -1.95 -3.02
N ILE A 9 19.70 -1.11 -2.41
CA ILE A 9 18.40 -0.69 -2.96
C ILE A 9 18.59 0.30 -4.12
N GLY A 10 19.53 1.24 -3.98
CA GLY A 10 19.95 2.13 -5.06
C GLY A 10 20.69 1.40 -6.18
N LEU A 11 21.55 0.43 -5.85
CA LEU A 11 22.24 -0.41 -6.84
C LEU A 11 21.29 -1.38 -7.54
N LEU A 12 20.21 -1.89 -6.94
CA LEU A 12 19.27 -2.75 -7.65
C LEU A 12 18.44 -1.97 -8.67
N ALA A 13 18.11 -0.71 -8.38
CA ALA A 13 17.50 0.23 -9.33
C ALA A 13 18.49 0.72 -10.43
N LEU A 14 19.80 0.80 -10.13
CA LEU A 14 20.85 1.28 -11.05
C LEU A 14 21.61 0.17 -11.80
N SER A 15 21.60 -1.09 -11.34
CA SER A 15 22.45 -2.18 -11.86
C SER A 15 21.88 -2.91 -13.07
N GLY A 16 20.63 -2.66 -13.45
CA GLY A 16 19.97 -3.42 -14.51
C GLY A 16 19.76 -4.90 -14.18
N VAL A 17 20.05 -5.36 -12.95
CA VAL A 17 19.81 -6.75 -12.51
C VAL A 17 18.31 -7.07 -12.51
N LEU A 18 17.45 -6.06 -12.29
CA LEU A 18 15.99 -6.19 -12.40
C LEU A 18 15.46 -6.10 -13.85
N ALA A 19 16.29 -5.73 -14.82
CA ALA A 19 15.97 -5.86 -16.25
C ALA A 19 16.08 -7.32 -16.74
N GLN A 20 16.45 -8.26 -15.87
CA GLN A 20 16.63 -9.68 -16.19
C GLN A 20 15.48 -10.60 -15.75
N VAL A 21 14.37 -10.06 -15.22
CA VAL A 21 13.12 -10.83 -15.03
C VAL A 21 12.14 -10.41 -16.12
N PRO A 22 12.03 -11.14 -17.25
CA PRO A 22 11.37 -10.66 -18.46
C PRO A 22 9.87 -10.41 -18.30
N SER A 23 9.22 -11.00 -17.29
CA SER A 23 7.77 -11.11 -17.18
C SER A 23 7.06 -9.96 -16.46
N TYR A 24 7.75 -9.09 -15.70
CA TYR A 24 7.09 -8.08 -14.85
C TYR A 24 7.65 -6.64 -14.98
N THR A 25 8.28 -6.36 -16.13
CA THR A 25 9.16 -5.19 -16.32
C THR A 25 8.39 -3.86 -16.52
N VAL A 26 7.13 -3.88 -16.96
CA VAL A 26 6.46 -2.67 -17.49
C VAL A 26 5.93 -1.77 -16.38
N THR A 27 5.22 -2.34 -15.42
CA THR A 27 4.67 -1.62 -14.26
C THR A 27 5.79 -1.06 -13.40
N TYR A 28 6.84 -1.84 -13.15
CA TYR A 28 8.02 -1.38 -12.43
C TYR A 28 8.77 -0.27 -13.17
N THR A 29 8.92 -0.29 -14.51
CA THR A 29 9.63 0.79 -15.22
C THR A 29 8.89 2.13 -15.09
N ALA A 30 7.56 2.09 -15.22
CA ALA A 30 6.71 3.27 -15.05
C ALA A 30 6.74 3.79 -13.59
N TYR A 31 6.78 2.87 -12.61
CA TYR A 31 6.97 3.21 -11.20
C TYR A 31 8.39 3.67 -10.88
N SER A 32 9.43 3.09 -11.48
CA SER A 32 10.84 3.36 -11.20
C SER A 32 11.21 4.80 -11.52
N LYS A 33 10.61 5.42 -12.54
CA LYS A 33 10.81 6.86 -12.83
C LYS A 33 10.23 7.73 -11.71
N SER A 34 9.07 7.36 -11.17
CA SER A 34 8.42 8.05 -10.05
C SER A 34 9.17 7.78 -8.73
N ILE A 35 9.55 6.52 -8.46
CA ILE A 35 10.35 6.07 -7.32
C ILE A 35 11.74 6.72 -7.34
N ASN A 36 12.41 6.81 -8.48
CA ASN A 36 13.71 7.47 -8.62
C ASN A 36 13.59 8.99 -8.43
N THR A 37 12.47 9.61 -8.81
CA THR A 37 12.20 11.03 -8.50
C THR A 37 11.96 11.24 -7.00
N LEU A 38 11.35 10.25 -6.32
CA LEU A 38 11.09 10.24 -4.87
C LEU A 38 12.33 9.89 -4.03
N LEU A 39 13.21 9.04 -4.55
CA LEU A 39 14.43 8.52 -3.92
C LEU A 39 15.70 9.26 -4.36
N GLU A 40 15.59 10.24 -5.27
CA GLU A 40 16.71 11.13 -5.58
C GLU A 40 17.23 11.72 -4.28
N PRO A 41 18.54 11.56 -3.96
CA PRO A 41 19.07 11.90 -2.64
C PRO A 41 18.74 13.37 -2.32
N SER A 42 17.81 13.56 -1.39
CA SER A 42 17.34 14.88 -1.07
C SER A 42 18.45 15.63 -0.33
N THR A 43 18.90 16.71 -0.94
CA THR A 43 19.27 17.86 -0.13
C THR A 43 17.98 18.41 0.50
N THR A 44 18.07 19.19 1.56
CA THR A 44 16.96 19.88 2.24
C THR A 44 15.94 20.54 1.28
N SER A 45 16.34 20.82 0.03
CA SER A 45 15.51 21.37 -1.04
C SER A 45 14.38 20.47 -1.59
N THR A 46 14.45 19.13 -1.51
CA THR A 46 13.46 18.25 -2.16
C THR A 46 12.20 18.06 -1.30
N HIS A 47 12.35 17.93 0.02
CA HIS A 47 11.20 17.87 0.95
C HIS A 47 10.47 19.21 1.10
N SER A 48 11.19 20.34 1.08
CA SER A 48 10.56 21.67 1.02
C SER A 48 9.72 21.83 -0.24
N LYS A 49 10.18 21.32 -1.40
CA LYS A 49 9.38 21.31 -2.64
C LYS A 49 8.13 20.44 -2.56
N LEU A 50 8.16 19.33 -1.80
CA LEU A 50 6.97 18.51 -1.55
C LEU A 50 5.94 19.31 -0.74
N ILE A 51 6.37 19.95 0.36
CA ILE A 51 5.50 20.77 1.20
C ILE A 51 4.94 21.95 0.41
N ASP A 52 5.77 22.70 -0.32
CA ASP A 52 5.31 23.80 -1.18
C ASP A 52 4.27 23.31 -2.21
N GLY A 53 4.52 22.16 -2.84
CA GLY A 53 3.59 21.55 -3.78
C GLY A 53 2.26 21.15 -3.13
N LEU A 54 2.26 20.75 -1.85
CA LEU A 54 1.05 20.46 -1.10
C LEU A 54 0.29 21.73 -0.71
N TYR A 55 0.99 22.80 -0.31
CA TYR A 55 0.36 24.11 -0.10
C TYR A 55 -0.32 24.61 -1.39
N ASP A 56 0.32 24.43 -2.55
CA ASP A 56 -0.26 24.79 -3.85
C ASP A 56 -1.50 23.95 -4.21
N VAL A 57 -1.51 22.66 -3.85
CA VAL A 57 -2.71 21.82 -3.96
C VAL A 57 -3.86 22.38 -3.12
N GLY A 58 -3.59 22.81 -1.88
CA GLY A 58 -4.58 23.45 -1.01
C GLY A 58 -5.17 24.70 -1.64
N LYS A 59 -4.31 25.61 -2.12
CA LYS A 59 -4.73 26.87 -2.79
C LYS A 59 -5.54 26.63 -4.06
N ALA A 60 -5.20 25.58 -4.82
CA ALA A 60 -5.87 25.25 -6.08
C ALA A 60 -7.17 24.43 -5.88
N THR A 61 -7.52 24.07 -4.64
CA THR A 61 -8.70 23.27 -4.33
C THR A 61 -9.76 24.12 -3.65
N THR A 62 -10.99 24.04 -4.14
CA THR A 62 -12.13 24.67 -3.47
C THR A 62 -12.47 23.88 -2.21
N LEU A 63 -12.00 24.37 -1.06
CA LEU A 63 -12.28 23.84 0.28
C LEU A 63 -13.16 24.85 1.05
N THR A 64 -14.03 24.37 1.93
CA THR A 64 -14.69 25.25 2.92
C THR A 64 -13.68 25.82 3.91
N ALA A 65 -14.07 26.81 4.73
CA ALA A 65 -13.19 27.38 5.74
C ALA A 65 -12.68 26.32 6.74
N ASP A 66 -13.57 25.42 7.18
CA ASP A 66 -13.21 24.35 8.10
C ASP A 66 -12.30 23.31 7.43
N GLN A 67 -12.59 22.92 6.19
CA GLN A 67 -11.76 21.98 5.43
C GLN A 67 -10.36 22.56 5.14
N ASN A 68 -10.26 23.86 4.86
CA ASN A 68 -8.97 24.56 4.73
C ASN A 68 -8.18 24.50 6.04
N THR A 69 -8.83 24.79 7.17
CA THR A 69 -8.19 24.74 8.48
C THR A 69 -7.62 23.35 8.76
N THR A 70 -8.43 22.31 8.55
CA THR A 70 -8.02 20.91 8.69
C THR A 70 -6.86 20.55 7.77
N TYR A 71 -6.90 20.97 6.49
CA TYR A 71 -5.85 20.66 5.53
C TYR A 71 -4.51 21.33 5.89
N TYR A 72 -4.53 22.61 6.25
CA TYR A 72 -3.30 23.32 6.62
C TYR A 72 -2.73 22.86 7.96
N GLN A 73 -3.57 22.48 8.94
CA GLN A 73 -3.10 21.81 10.16
C GLN A 73 -2.37 20.50 9.86
N PHE A 74 -2.86 19.72 8.89
CA PHE A 74 -2.16 18.52 8.41
C PHE A 74 -0.81 18.87 7.76
N LEU A 75 -0.73 19.93 6.96
CA LEU A 75 0.54 20.36 6.35
C LEU A 75 1.56 20.84 7.41
N ASP A 76 1.10 21.61 8.39
CA ASP A 76 1.95 22.11 9.48
C ASP A 76 2.50 20.96 10.33
N ASP A 77 1.68 19.95 10.63
CA ASP A 77 2.10 18.72 11.33
C ASP A 77 3.08 17.89 10.48
N LEU A 78 2.86 17.77 9.17
CA LEU A 78 3.76 17.08 8.27
C LEU A 78 5.12 17.77 8.19
N GLU A 79 5.14 19.09 8.02
CA GLU A 79 6.37 19.88 7.98
C GLU A 79 7.12 19.83 9.32
N THR A 80 6.43 20.09 10.42
CA THR A 80 7.06 20.21 11.73
C THR A 80 7.43 18.84 12.28
N ASN A 81 6.47 17.93 12.40
CA ASN A 81 6.63 16.71 13.18
C ASN A 81 7.18 15.53 12.38
N VAL A 82 7.09 15.59 11.05
CA VAL A 82 7.61 14.52 10.18
C VAL A 82 8.90 14.95 9.49
N ILE A 83 8.93 16.10 8.82
CA ILE A 83 10.11 16.52 8.04
C ILE A 83 11.18 17.16 8.92
N ASN A 84 10.83 18.16 9.73
CA ASN A 84 11.79 18.97 10.47
C ASN A 84 12.29 18.28 11.75
N LEU A 85 11.44 17.63 12.54
CA LEU A 85 11.87 16.93 13.76
C LEU A 85 12.70 15.66 13.50
N ASN A 86 12.68 15.12 12.28
CA ASN A 86 13.37 13.87 11.94
C ASN A 86 14.58 14.07 11.02
N GLN A 87 15.24 15.24 11.06
CA GLN A 87 16.37 15.55 10.19
C GLN A 87 17.50 14.51 10.23
N THR A 88 17.71 13.84 11.37
CA THR A 88 18.73 12.80 11.57
C THR A 88 18.34 11.42 11.06
N LYS A 89 17.07 11.19 10.69
CA LYS A 89 16.62 9.92 10.12
C LYS A 89 17.07 9.79 8.67
N ASN A 90 17.28 8.55 8.21
CA ASN A 90 17.56 8.28 6.81
C ASN A 90 16.34 8.60 5.93
N GLU A 91 16.59 8.85 4.64
CA GLU A 91 15.57 9.28 3.68
C GLU A 91 14.43 8.27 3.51
N THR A 92 14.72 6.97 3.52
CA THR A 92 13.71 5.90 3.48
C THR A 92 12.74 6.00 4.65
N THR A 93 13.26 6.25 5.85
CA THR A 93 12.44 6.38 7.06
C THR A 93 11.60 7.67 7.04
N LYS A 94 12.12 8.76 6.47
CA LYS A 94 11.33 9.99 6.28
C LYS A 94 10.18 9.78 5.31
N LEU A 95 10.43 9.17 4.15
CA LEU A 95 9.39 8.86 3.15
C LEU A 95 8.29 7.99 3.74
N TYR A 96 8.66 6.98 4.53
CA TYR A 96 7.71 6.18 5.29
C TYR A 96 6.83 7.03 6.23
N LEU A 97 7.45 7.88 7.06
CA LEU A 97 6.69 8.70 8.02
C LEU A 97 5.74 9.67 7.33
N ILE A 98 6.15 10.21 6.18
CA ILE A 98 5.28 11.04 5.32
C ILE A 98 4.11 10.20 4.82
N GLY A 99 4.38 9.01 4.28
CA GLY A 99 3.34 8.07 3.82
C GLY A 99 2.34 7.69 4.91
N LYS A 100 2.82 7.30 6.10
CA LYS A 100 2.02 7.03 7.30
C LYS A 100 1.12 8.22 7.64
N ARG A 101 1.68 9.44 7.63
CA ARG A 101 0.92 10.64 7.99
C ARG A 101 -0.17 10.97 6.98
N ILE A 102 0.10 10.81 5.68
CA ILE A 102 -0.89 10.98 4.62
C ILE A 102 -1.99 9.89 4.74
N ALA A 103 -1.62 8.64 5.04
CA ALA A 103 -2.58 7.55 5.25
C ALA A 103 -3.49 7.82 6.46
N LEU A 104 -2.94 8.31 7.56
CA LEU A 104 -3.72 8.75 8.72
C LEU A 104 -4.65 9.92 8.39
N PHE A 105 -4.23 10.85 7.55
CA PHE A 105 -5.07 11.94 7.07
C PHE A 105 -6.25 11.44 6.22
N ASN A 106 -6.03 10.44 5.35
CA ASN A 106 -7.11 9.77 4.63
C ASN A 106 -8.14 9.12 5.57
N ILE A 107 -7.67 8.50 6.65
CA ILE A 107 -8.53 7.83 7.63
C ILE A 107 -9.34 8.82 8.47
N THR A 108 -8.67 9.85 8.98
CA THR A 108 -9.25 10.79 9.95
C THR A 108 -10.06 11.90 9.28
N GLN A 109 -9.73 12.25 8.03
CA GLN A 109 -10.34 13.34 7.28
C GLN A 109 -10.66 12.92 5.82
N PRO A 110 -11.44 11.83 5.62
CA PRO A 110 -11.65 11.22 4.31
C PRO A 110 -12.28 12.17 3.29
N GLU A 111 -13.16 13.07 3.74
CA GLU A 111 -13.81 14.05 2.86
C GLU A 111 -12.83 15.09 2.32
N VAL A 112 -11.94 15.62 3.17
CA VAL A 112 -10.91 16.57 2.74
C VAL A 112 -9.89 15.86 1.86
N PHE A 113 -9.46 14.66 2.27
CA PHE A 113 -8.55 13.83 1.50
C PHE A 113 -9.11 13.58 0.09
N ALA A 114 -10.39 13.24 -0.06
CA ALA A 114 -11.04 13.02 -1.36
C ALA A 114 -10.90 14.20 -2.32
N LEU A 115 -10.91 15.44 -1.81
CA LEU A 115 -10.82 16.66 -2.62
C LEU A 115 -9.38 16.95 -3.09
N VAL A 116 -8.39 16.66 -2.26
CA VAL A 116 -6.98 17.02 -2.51
C VAL A 116 -6.16 15.86 -3.10
N ASN A 117 -6.54 14.60 -2.84
CA ASN A 117 -5.62 13.48 -3.06
C ASN A 117 -5.29 13.18 -4.53
N GLN A 118 -6.05 13.76 -5.45
CA GLN A 118 -5.93 13.60 -6.89
C GLN A 118 -5.41 14.85 -7.62
N LYS A 119 -5.01 15.87 -6.87
CA LYS A 119 -4.43 17.09 -7.41
C LYS A 119 -2.96 16.86 -7.71
N ASN A 120 -2.51 17.42 -8.83
CA ASN A 120 -1.12 17.29 -9.24
C ASN A 120 -0.23 18.13 -8.32
N ILE A 121 0.71 17.46 -7.64
CA ILE A 121 1.80 18.04 -6.87
C ILE A 121 2.98 18.18 -7.82
N THR A 122 3.44 19.41 -8.02
CA THR A 122 4.54 19.72 -8.95
C THR A 122 5.79 18.93 -8.61
N GLY A 123 6.19 18.00 -9.47
CA GLY A 123 7.35 17.12 -9.27
C GLY A 123 7.07 15.80 -8.55
N TRP A 124 5.84 15.58 -8.02
CA TRP A 124 5.53 14.44 -7.13
C TRP A 124 4.22 13.70 -7.49
N SER A 125 3.56 14.07 -8.59
CA SER A 125 2.30 13.47 -9.07
C SER A 125 1.12 13.72 -8.14
N THR A 126 0.63 12.78 -7.34
CA THR A 126 -0.55 12.99 -6.48
C THR A 126 -0.32 12.39 -5.09
N LEU A 127 -1.07 12.84 -4.07
CA LEU A 127 -1.00 12.23 -2.73
C LEU A 127 -1.34 10.75 -2.76
N SER A 128 -2.32 10.35 -3.58
CA SER A 128 -2.62 8.94 -3.79
C SER A 128 -1.37 8.21 -4.31
N ASN A 129 -0.73 8.66 -5.38
CA ASN A 129 0.49 8.02 -5.88
C ASN A 129 1.62 7.97 -4.85
N PHE A 130 1.71 8.99 -3.99
CA PHE A 130 2.70 9.01 -2.90
C PHE A 130 2.46 7.89 -1.88
N ILE A 131 1.24 7.74 -1.35
CA ILE A 131 0.88 6.65 -0.42
C ILE A 131 1.27 5.30 -1.02
N TRP A 132 0.98 5.13 -2.30
CA TRP A 132 1.19 3.88 -3.02
C TRP A 132 2.65 3.50 -3.11
N ILE A 133 3.49 4.44 -3.49
CA ILE A 133 4.93 4.21 -3.59
C ILE A 133 5.52 3.98 -2.20
N THR A 134 5.08 4.73 -1.18
CA THR A 134 5.52 4.48 0.18
C THR A 134 5.09 3.10 0.68
N ASN A 135 3.91 2.60 0.29
CA ASN A 135 3.46 1.25 0.64
C ASN A 135 4.36 0.17 0.06
N ILE A 136 4.73 0.27 -1.22
CA ILE A 136 5.66 -0.69 -1.85
C ILE A 136 7.00 -0.71 -1.10
N ILE A 137 7.55 0.47 -0.78
CA ILE A 137 8.82 0.60 -0.04
C ILE A 137 8.69 0.01 1.36
N ASN A 138 7.60 0.31 2.07
CA ASN A 138 7.32 -0.19 3.41
C ASN A 138 7.23 -1.71 3.44
N GLN A 139 6.47 -2.29 2.50
CA GLN A 139 6.27 -3.73 2.39
C GLN A 139 7.60 -4.45 2.18
N GLN A 140 8.47 -3.94 1.29
CA GLN A 140 9.82 -4.50 1.09
C GLN A 140 10.63 -4.47 2.38
N GLN A 141 10.64 -3.34 3.08
CA GLN A 141 11.41 -3.20 4.32
C GLN A 141 10.93 -4.19 5.38
N VAL A 142 9.62 -4.29 5.61
CA VAL A 142 9.03 -5.22 6.58
C VAL A 142 9.31 -6.67 6.19
N LEU A 143 9.16 -7.03 4.92
CA LEU A 143 9.45 -8.38 4.42
C LEU A 143 10.92 -8.78 4.62
N THR A 144 11.86 -7.84 4.43
CA THR A 144 13.29 -8.10 4.72
C THR A 144 13.59 -8.24 6.21
N MET A 145 12.71 -7.72 7.08
CA MET A 145 12.82 -7.92 8.53
C MET A 145 12.14 -9.21 8.98
N ILE A 146 11.13 -9.72 8.26
CA ILE A 146 10.50 -11.03 8.49
C ILE A 146 11.47 -12.17 8.16
N ALA A 147 12.16 -12.08 7.02
CA ALA A 147 13.02 -13.15 6.49
C ALA A 147 14.11 -13.72 7.44
N PRO A 148 14.76 -12.94 8.32
CA PRO A 148 15.77 -13.44 9.25
C PRO A 148 15.19 -14.12 10.50
N GLU A 149 13.94 -13.85 10.88
CA GLU A 149 13.30 -14.45 12.05
C GLU A 149 12.69 -15.82 11.66
N ASN A 150 13.57 -16.78 11.35
CA ASN A 150 13.16 -18.17 11.09
C ASN A 150 12.47 -18.79 12.32
N GLY A 151 11.28 -19.37 12.12
CA GLY A 151 10.52 -20.13 13.11
C GLY A 151 9.38 -19.35 13.78
N ASN A 152 8.63 -20.03 14.65
CA ASN A 152 7.43 -19.53 15.37
C ASN A 152 7.66 -18.31 16.31
N THR A 153 8.79 -17.61 16.20
CA THR A 153 9.18 -16.50 17.07
C THR A 153 8.81 -15.13 16.51
N PHE A 154 8.59 -15.01 15.19
CA PHE A 154 8.27 -13.73 14.55
C PHE A 154 6.96 -13.11 15.06
N GLY A 155 5.86 -13.88 15.06
CA GLY A 155 4.59 -13.37 15.58
C GLY A 155 4.63 -13.02 17.08
N VAL A 156 5.48 -13.69 17.86
CA VAL A 156 5.67 -13.37 19.29
C VAL A 156 6.50 -12.10 19.46
N SER A 157 7.55 -11.91 18.66
CA SER A 157 8.41 -10.73 18.68
C SER A 157 7.62 -9.49 18.25
N LEU A 158 6.76 -9.61 17.22
CA LEU A 158 5.91 -8.53 16.76
C LEU A 158 4.93 -8.09 17.85
N TRP A 159 4.21 -9.03 18.47
CA TRP A 159 3.26 -8.70 19.54
C TRP A 159 3.91 -7.95 20.69
N GLN A 160 5.04 -8.45 21.19
CA GLN A 160 5.73 -7.82 22.32
C GLN A 160 6.11 -6.38 21.99
N ARG A 161 6.44 -6.11 20.73
CA ARG A 161 6.79 -4.77 20.25
C ARG A 161 5.58 -3.88 20.02
N MET A 162 4.48 -4.43 19.54
CA MET A 162 3.20 -3.73 19.49
C MET A 162 2.74 -3.28 20.87
N VAL A 163 2.82 -4.18 21.86
CA VAL A 163 2.52 -3.86 23.25
C VAL A 163 3.49 -2.80 23.78
N ARG A 164 4.79 -2.90 23.51
CA ARG A 164 5.76 -1.86 23.91
C ARG A 164 5.48 -0.50 23.25
N GLY A 165 5.19 -0.48 21.96
CA GLY A 165 4.83 0.71 21.20
C GLY A 165 3.60 1.40 21.78
N ALA A 166 2.55 0.62 22.03
CA ALA A 166 1.35 1.11 22.70
C ALA A 166 1.60 1.67 24.10
N LEU A 167 2.38 0.95 24.93
CA LEU A 167 2.76 1.40 26.26
C LEU A 167 3.60 2.69 26.19
N SER A 168 4.46 2.84 25.17
CA SER A 168 5.31 4.02 24.98
C SER A 168 4.55 5.28 24.57
N MET A 169 3.39 5.12 23.93
CA MET A 169 2.52 6.23 23.53
C MET A 169 1.55 6.67 24.66
N ALA A 170 1.70 6.14 25.88
CA ALA A 170 0.81 6.37 27.02
C ALA A 170 -0.68 6.05 26.74
N PHE A 171 -0.98 5.25 25.70
CA PHE A 171 -2.31 4.72 25.43
C PHE A 171 -2.62 3.59 26.43
N LEU A 172 -3.04 3.97 27.64
CA LEU A 172 -3.62 3.06 28.65
C LEU A 172 -5.15 3.14 28.63
N GLY A 173 -5.73 3.31 27.44
CA GLY A 173 -7.16 3.47 27.20
C GLY A 173 -7.89 2.17 26.80
N PRO A 174 -9.20 2.23 26.58
CA PRO A 174 -10.01 1.10 26.12
C PRO A 174 -9.54 0.51 24.77
N GLU A 175 -8.91 1.31 23.91
CA GLU A 175 -8.37 0.88 22.61
C GLU A 175 -7.30 -0.18 22.79
N MET A 176 -6.36 0.06 23.69
CA MET A 176 -5.28 -0.90 23.95
C MET A 176 -5.75 -2.13 24.69
N LEU A 177 -6.81 -2.02 25.50
CA LEU A 177 -7.46 -3.18 26.07
C LEU A 177 -8.11 -4.04 24.98
N ALA A 178 -8.88 -3.44 24.07
CA ALA A 178 -9.50 -4.13 22.94
C ALA A 178 -8.46 -4.82 22.05
N PHE A 179 -7.37 -4.14 21.73
CA PHE A 179 -6.26 -4.73 21.00
C PHE A 179 -5.62 -5.91 21.73
N ASN A 180 -5.31 -5.76 23.02
CA ASN A 180 -4.68 -6.82 23.79
C ASN A 180 -5.60 -8.03 23.91
N GLN A 181 -6.91 -7.82 24.08
CA GLN A 181 -7.90 -8.90 24.09
C GLN A 181 -7.96 -9.59 22.73
N PHE A 182 -8.09 -8.84 21.64
CA PHE A 182 -8.02 -9.37 20.28
C PHE A 182 -6.76 -10.20 20.08
N TRP A 183 -5.60 -9.64 20.40
CA TRP A 183 -4.34 -10.31 20.14
C TRP A 183 -4.18 -11.58 20.96
N LEU A 184 -4.50 -11.56 22.26
CA LEU A 184 -4.39 -12.74 23.12
C LEU A 184 -5.36 -13.85 22.70
N ASN A 185 -6.57 -13.49 22.27
CA ASN A 185 -7.63 -14.44 21.96
C ASN A 185 -7.58 -14.96 20.51
N GLU A 186 -7.16 -14.14 19.56
CA GLU A 186 -7.18 -14.46 18.12
C GLU A 186 -5.76 -14.49 17.52
N GLY A 187 -4.94 -13.48 17.81
CA GLY A 187 -3.59 -13.34 17.25
C GLY A 187 -2.61 -14.42 17.74
N VAL A 188 -2.47 -14.61 19.05
CA VAL A 188 -1.55 -15.58 19.69
C VAL A 188 -1.82 -17.02 19.22
N PRO A 189 -3.07 -17.52 19.19
CA PRO A 189 -3.34 -18.84 18.68
C PRO A 189 -2.88 -19.03 17.23
N ILE A 190 -3.11 -18.05 16.35
CA ILE A 190 -2.69 -18.13 14.93
C ILE A 190 -1.18 -18.16 14.80
N VAL A 191 -0.47 -17.24 15.45
CA VAL A 191 1.00 -17.16 15.28
C VAL A 191 1.74 -18.35 15.89
N ARG A 192 1.12 -19.02 16.87
CA ARG A 192 1.64 -20.25 17.50
C ARG A 192 1.23 -21.53 16.78
N ASP A 193 0.34 -21.45 15.78
CA ASP A 193 -0.11 -22.61 15.04
C ASP A 193 1.03 -23.16 14.16
N THR A 194 1.56 -24.32 14.54
CA THR A 194 2.67 -24.96 13.84
C THR A 194 2.26 -25.65 12.55
N THR A 195 0.96 -25.69 12.23
CA THR A 195 0.44 -26.30 11.00
C THR A 195 0.35 -25.31 9.84
N LEU A 196 0.54 -24.01 10.12
CA LEU A 196 0.45 -22.95 9.13
C LEU A 196 1.84 -22.45 8.73
N SER A 197 2.00 -22.16 7.45
CA SER A 197 3.13 -21.38 6.97
C SER A 197 3.08 -19.97 7.54
N GLU A 198 4.22 -19.28 7.59
CA GLU A 198 4.27 -17.93 8.13
C GLU A 198 3.39 -16.95 7.32
N LYS A 199 3.34 -17.12 5.99
CA LYS A 199 2.42 -16.37 5.11
C LYS A 199 0.95 -16.57 5.52
N ALA A 200 0.54 -17.83 5.68
CA ALA A 200 -0.84 -18.17 6.02
C ALA A 200 -1.24 -17.64 7.41
N LYS A 201 -0.29 -17.59 8.37
CA LYS A 201 -0.53 -16.96 9.67
C LYS A 201 -0.82 -15.47 9.52
N TRP A 202 -0.01 -14.72 8.77
CA TRP A 202 -0.21 -13.28 8.59
C TRP A 202 -1.47 -12.96 7.80
N ALA A 203 -1.80 -13.75 6.78
CA ALA A 203 -3.07 -13.66 6.07
C ALA A 203 -4.27 -13.82 7.04
N LYS A 204 -4.23 -14.82 7.93
CA LYS A 204 -5.28 -15.04 8.93
C LYS A 204 -5.34 -13.96 9.99
N VAL A 205 -4.19 -13.49 10.49
CA VAL A 205 -4.12 -12.37 11.45
C VAL A 205 -4.75 -11.12 10.83
N TYR A 206 -4.42 -10.82 9.57
CA TYR A 206 -5.01 -9.70 8.83
C TYR A 206 -6.54 -9.82 8.72
N ALA A 207 -7.04 -10.98 8.29
CA ALA A 207 -8.48 -11.23 8.20
C ALA A 207 -9.18 -11.02 9.56
N LYS A 208 -8.58 -11.53 10.64
CA LYS A 208 -9.11 -11.35 12.01
C LYS A 208 -9.08 -9.90 12.47
N PHE A 209 -8.05 -9.13 12.12
CA PHE A 209 -8.02 -7.70 12.40
C PHE A 209 -9.20 -6.97 11.75
N LEU A 210 -9.51 -7.30 10.49
CA LEU A 210 -10.66 -6.73 9.79
C LEU A 210 -11.98 -7.16 10.45
N ASP A 211 -12.15 -8.46 10.68
CA ASP A 211 -13.43 -9.05 11.12
C ASP A 211 -13.78 -8.71 12.57
N VAL A 212 -12.77 -8.65 13.45
CA VAL A 212 -13.00 -8.48 14.89
C VAL A 212 -12.70 -7.03 15.26
N LEU A 213 -11.44 -6.61 15.14
CA LEU A 213 -11.04 -5.33 15.72
C LEU A 213 -11.64 -4.13 14.97
N PHE A 214 -11.64 -4.14 13.64
CA PHE A 214 -12.08 -2.97 12.87
C PHE A 214 -13.57 -2.98 12.54
N THR A 215 -14.24 -4.13 12.65
CA THR A 215 -15.70 -4.18 12.57
C THR A 215 -16.35 -3.80 13.90
N GLU A 216 -15.81 -4.27 15.02
CA GLU A 216 -16.37 -3.98 16.35
C GLU A 216 -15.94 -2.60 16.89
N HIS A 217 -14.73 -2.16 16.54
CA HIS A 217 -14.15 -0.88 16.99
C HIS A 217 -13.58 -0.03 15.84
N PRO A 218 -14.44 0.39 14.87
CA PRO A 218 -14.00 1.19 13.73
C PRO A 218 -13.41 2.55 14.13
N ASP A 219 -13.81 3.09 15.28
CA ASP A 219 -13.31 4.34 15.85
C ASP A 219 -11.83 4.25 16.28
N TYR A 220 -11.32 3.06 16.52
CA TYR A 220 -9.92 2.87 16.93
C TYR A 220 -8.95 2.75 15.74
N TYR A 221 -9.46 2.74 14.51
CA TYR A 221 -8.66 2.51 13.31
C TYR A 221 -7.51 3.52 13.17
N ALA A 222 -7.79 4.81 13.35
CA ALA A 222 -6.78 5.87 13.30
C ALA A 222 -5.73 5.70 14.41
N THR A 223 -6.16 5.35 15.61
CA THR A 223 -5.28 5.12 16.77
C THR A 223 -4.31 3.99 16.48
N PHE A 224 -4.81 2.83 16.02
CA PHE A 224 -3.95 1.69 15.69
C PHE A 224 -2.97 1.99 14.56
N TYR A 225 -3.44 2.63 13.48
CA TYR A 225 -2.57 3.02 12.38
C TYR A 225 -1.46 4.01 12.80
N SER A 226 -1.70 4.78 13.86
CA SER A 226 -0.72 5.73 14.40
C SER A 226 0.35 5.07 15.28
N LEU A 227 0.17 3.82 15.73
CA LEU A 227 1.11 3.15 16.62
C LEU A 227 2.47 2.92 15.96
N ASP A 228 3.53 3.43 16.60
CA ASP A 228 4.91 3.09 16.28
C ASP A 228 5.35 1.80 17.01
N MET A 229 6.14 0.97 16.34
CA MET A 229 6.61 -0.35 16.78
C MET A 229 8.15 -0.43 16.77
N ASP A 230 8.81 0.68 17.12
CA ASP A 230 10.26 0.80 17.19
C ASP A 230 10.95 0.44 15.86
N PHE A 231 11.92 -0.49 15.91
CA PHE A 231 12.74 -0.94 14.77
C PHE A 231 11.92 -1.49 13.59
N TRP A 232 10.69 -1.94 13.84
CA TRP A 232 9.79 -2.52 12.84
C TRP A 232 8.94 -1.48 12.13
N GLY A 233 9.06 -0.22 12.52
CA GLY A 233 8.34 0.89 11.91
C GLY A 233 7.01 1.18 12.61
N SER A 234 5.87 1.12 11.93
CA SER A 234 4.53 1.31 12.53
C SER A 234 3.58 0.18 12.22
N PHE A 235 2.52 0.09 13.02
CA PHE A 235 1.43 -0.86 12.80
C PHE A 235 0.84 -0.72 11.39
N TYR A 236 0.73 0.50 10.86
CA TYR A 236 0.36 0.74 9.47
C TYR A 236 1.19 -0.09 8.48
N GLN A 237 2.53 -0.07 8.61
CA GLN A 237 3.40 -0.81 7.70
C GLN A 237 3.23 -2.31 7.81
N MET A 238 3.06 -2.83 9.04
CA MET A 238 2.78 -4.25 9.25
C MET A 238 1.42 -4.65 8.68
N PHE A 239 0.40 -3.81 8.87
CA PHE A 239 -0.94 -4.07 8.36
C PHE A 239 -0.97 -4.09 6.83
N GLU A 240 -0.32 -3.13 6.17
CA GLU A 240 -0.17 -3.10 4.71
C GLU A 240 0.68 -4.27 4.16
N THR A 241 1.59 -4.81 4.97
CA THR A 241 2.36 -6.01 4.61
C THR A 241 1.53 -7.28 4.78
N ALA A 242 0.74 -7.36 5.87
CA ALA A 242 -0.15 -8.49 6.12
C ALA A 242 -1.27 -8.59 5.08
N LEU A 243 -1.73 -7.45 4.54
CA LEU A 243 -2.64 -7.38 3.39
C LEU A 243 -2.07 -8.15 2.17
N ILE A 244 -0.77 -8.07 1.89
CA ILE A 244 -0.18 -8.81 0.75
C ILE A 244 -0.30 -10.31 0.96
N PHE A 245 0.01 -10.82 2.16
CA PHE A 245 -0.12 -12.25 2.43
C PHE A 245 -1.57 -12.71 2.31
N TYR A 246 -2.49 -11.88 2.79
CA TYR A 246 -3.91 -12.13 2.58
C TYR A 246 -4.26 -12.15 1.08
N GLN A 247 -3.75 -11.22 0.28
CA GLN A 247 -3.96 -11.19 -1.16
C GLN A 247 -3.32 -12.36 -1.92
N ASP A 248 -2.13 -12.82 -1.50
CA ASP A 248 -1.44 -13.99 -2.06
C ASP A 248 -2.32 -15.25 -1.96
N GLU A 249 -2.97 -15.45 -0.81
CA GLU A 249 -3.87 -16.58 -0.57
C GLU A 249 -5.17 -16.51 -1.39
N HIS A 250 -5.63 -15.31 -1.79
CA HIS A 250 -6.93 -15.12 -2.45
C HIS A 250 -6.85 -14.73 -3.93
N VAL A 251 -5.65 -14.43 -4.47
CA VAL A 251 -5.53 -13.93 -5.85
C VAL A 251 -6.00 -14.97 -6.86
N SER A 252 -5.78 -16.25 -6.60
CA SER A 252 -6.23 -17.33 -7.49
C SER A 252 -7.74 -17.36 -7.65
N GLU A 253 -8.48 -17.11 -6.57
CA GLU A 253 -9.94 -17.05 -6.61
C GLU A 253 -10.44 -15.87 -7.45
N LEU A 254 -9.69 -14.76 -7.44
CA LEU A 254 -10.04 -13.55 -8.17
C LEU A 254 -9.78 -13.68 -9.68
N VAL A 255 -8.63 -14.24 -10.07
CA VAL A 255 -8.14 -14.16 -11.47
C VAL A 255 -8.25 -15.45 -12.26
N LEU A 256 -8.55 -16.60 -11.64
CA LEU A 256 -8.76 -17.86 -12.33
C LEU A 256 -10.23 -18.07 -12.76
N GLY A 257 -10.50 -19.19 -13.44
CA GLY A 257 -11.80 -19.50 -14.05
C GLY A 257 -11.83 -19.18 -15.55
N ASP A 258 -12.91 -19.55 -16.25
CA ASP A 258 -13.07 -19.17 -17.65
C ASP A 258 -13.35 -17.67 -17.76
N VAL A 259 -13.15 -17.06 -18.93
CA VAL A 259 -13.42 -15.64 -19.16
C VAL A 259 -14.82 -15.22 -18.68
N ALA A 260 -15.82 -16.07 -18.89
CA ALA A 260 -17.20 -15.80 -18.49
C ALA A 260 -17.45 -15.94 -16.98
N SER A 261 -16.62 -16.70 -16.25
CA SER A 261 -16.77 -16.98 -14.81
C SER A 261 -15.69 -16.33 -13.95
N CYS A 262 -14.68 -15.69 -14.56
CA CYS A 262 -13.57 -15.03 -13.88
C CYS A 262 -14.08 -13.85 -13.02
N PRO A 263 -13.94 -13.91 -11.68
CA PRO A 263 -14.49 -12.88 -10.79
C PRO A 263 -13.94 -11.48 -11.08
N LEU A 264 -12.65 -11.35 -11.42
CA LEU A 264 -12.06 -10.08 -11.84
C LEU A 264 -12.83 -9.46 -13.00
N LEU A 265 -13.09 -10.22 -14.06
CA LEU A 265 -13.77 -9.73 -15.25
C LEU A 265 -15.23 -9.40 -14.97
N ILE A 266 -15.92 -10.24 -14.18
CA ILE A 266 -17.31 -10.00 -13.76
C ILE A 266 -17.42 -8.67 -12.99
N GLN A 267 -16.56 -8.46 -12.00
CA GLN A 267 -16.59 -7.27 -11.15
C GLN A 267 -16.17 -6.01 -11.92
N PHE A 268 -15.17 -6.11 -12.79
CA PHE A 268 -14.75 -5.02 -13.65
C PHE A 268 -15.90 -4.60 -14.58
N ASN A 269 -16.54 -5.57 -15.24
CA ASN A 269 -17.69 -5.35 -16.10
C ASN A 269 -18.84 -4.69 -15.31
N ALA A 270 -19.20 -5.23 -14.15
CA ALA A 270 -20.23 -4.66 -13.30
C ALA A 270 -19.96 -3.19 -12.96
N THR A 271 -18.71 -2.84 -12.65
CA THR A 271 -18.32 -1.46 -12.34
C THR A 271 -18.44 -0.52 -13.56
N ILE A 272 -17.99 -0.95 -14.74
CA ILE A 272 -18.07 -0.15 -15.98
C ILE A 272 -19.52 0.10 -16.40
N PHE A 273 -20.43 -0.84 -16.16
CA PHE A 273 -21.82 -0.72 -16.60
C PHE A 273 -22.77 -0.20 -15.52
N ASN A 274 -22.36 -0.24 -14.25
CA ASN A 274 -23.15 0.35 -13.18
C ASN A 274 -23.06 1.88 -13.20
N LYS A 275 -24.21 2.52 -13.45
CA LYS A 275 -24.34 3.98 -13.50
C LYS A 275 -24.29 4.63 -12.12
N THR A 276 -24.43 3.88 -11.03
CA THR A 276 -24.34 4.42 -9.66
C THR A 276 -22.89 4.63 -9.21
N VAL A 277 -21.93 4.00 -9.89
CA VAL A 277 -20.50 4.27 -9.65
C VAL A 277 -20.14 5.61 -10.30
N LEU A 278 -19.58 6.51 -9.50
CA LEU A 278 -19.14 7.86 -9.88
C LEU A 278 -17.92 7.83 -10.81
N LEU A 279 -18.11 7.37 -12.05
CA LEU A 279 -17.11 7.40 -13.12
C LEU A 279 -17.53 8.39 -14.21
N PRO A 280 -16.69 9.41 -14.52
CA PRO A 280 -16.90 10.28 -15.67
C PRO A 280 -17.06 9.46 -16.96
N ASN A 281 -17.88 9.92 -17.91
CA ASN A 281 -18.14 9.20 -19.16
C ASN A 281 -16.85 8.88 -19.94
N THR A 282 -15.89 9.82 -19.97
CA THR A 282 -14.58 9.61 -20.60
C THR A 282 -13.81 8.46 -19.95
N VAL A 283 -13.82 8.38 -18.61
CA VAL A 283 -13.19 7.31 -17.83
C VAL A 283 -13.85 5.98 -18.11
N ARG A 284 -15.19 5.95 -18.12
CA ARG A 284 -15.96 4.76 -18.44
C ARG A 284 -15.64 4.22 -19.84
N GLY A 285 -15.46 5.11 -20.82
CA GLY A 285 -15.05 4.75 -22.18
C GLY A 285 -13.67 4.10 -22.23
N GLN A 286 -12.68 4.68 -21.56
CA GLN A 286 -11.32 4.13 -21.48
C GLN A 286 -11.29 2.78 -20.74
N PHE A 287 -12.02 2.67 -19.63
CA PHE A 287 -12.12 1.41 -18.87
C PHE A 287 -12.81 0.30 -19.68
N LYS A 288 -13.78 0.64 -20.54
CA LYS A 288 -14.39 -0.32 -21.45
C LYS A 288 -13.40 -0.84 -22.50
N GLN A 289 -12.53 0.02 -23.02
CA GLN A 289 -11.46 -0.41 -23.93
C GLN A 289 -10.44 -1.30 -23.21
N PHE A 290 -10.02 -0.91 -22.01
CA PHE A 290 -9.14 -1.71 -21.16
C PHE A 290 -9.73 -3.10 -20.87
N TYR A 291 -10.99 -3.16 -20.42
CA TYR A 291 -11.70 -4.40 -20.14
C TYR A 291 -11.79 -5.32 -21.36
N ASN A 292 -12.17 -4.79 -22.52
CA ASN A 292 -12.29 -5.61 -23.74
C ASN A 292 -10.95 -6.22 -24.16
N ALA A 293 -9.85 -5.46 -24.00
CA ALA A 293 -8.52 -5.99 -24.28
C ALA A 293 -8.10 -7.03 -23.23
N LEU A 294 -8.48 -6.84 -21.95
CA LEU A 294 -8.17 -7.77 -20.86
C LEU A 294 -8.88 -9.10 -21.05
N VAL A 295 -10.16 -9.05 -21.44
CA VAL A 295 -10.95 -10.23 -21.82
C VAL A 295 -10.26 -11.00 -22.94
N LYS A 296 -9.86 -10.31 -24.01
CA LYS A 296 -9.20 -10.94 -25.17
C LYS A 296 -7.88 -11.61 -24.78
N ASP A 297 -7.05 -10.93 -23.98
CA ASP A 297 -5.74 -11.48 -23.62
C ASP A 297 -5.88 -12.61 -22.59
N PHE A 298 -6.89 -12.61 -21.72
CA PHE A 298 -7.19 -13.70 -20.78
C PHE A 298 -7.56 -15.02 -21.49
N GLU A 299 -8.03 -14.98 -22.74
CA GLU A 299 -8.27 -16.19 -23.54
C GLU A 299 -6.96 -16.92 -23.89
N SER A 300 -5.81 -16.22 -23.85
CA SER A 300 -4.52 -16.80 -24.20
C SER A 300 -3.88 -17.65 -23.09
N THR A 301 -4.39 -17.59 -21.85
CA THR A 301 -3.84 -18.34 -20.71
C THR A 301 -4.86 -18.59 -19.60
N THR A 302 -4.79 -19.78 -19.01
CA THR A 302 -5.59 -20.19 -17.84
C THR A 302 -4.75 -20.28 -16.56
N THR A 303 -3.44 -20.06 -16.66
CA THR A 303 -2.52 -20.10 -15.52
C THR A 303 -2.59 -18.82 -14.71
N LEU A 304 -2.35 -18.93 -13.39
CA LEU A 304 -2.31 -17.76 -12.50
C LEU A 304 -1.25 -16.76 -12.96
N ASP A 305 -0.01 -17.21 -13.10
CA ASP A 305 1.11 -16.31 -13.43
C ASP A 305 0.93 -15.64 -14.80
N GLY A 306 0.48 -16.38 -15.81
CA GLY A 306 0.19 -15.80 -17.13
C GLY A 306 -0.90 -14.73 -17.08
N ARG A 307 -1.94 -14.91 -16.27
CA ARG A 307 -2.99 -13.89 -16.09
C ARG A 307 -2.48 -12.67 -15.34
N LEU A 308 -1.65 -12.85 -14.31
CA LEU A 308 -1.02 -11.74 -13.60
C LEU A 308 -0.08 -10.93 -14.52
N GLU A 309 0.69 -11.60 -15.39
CA GLU A 309 1.54 -10.94 -16.40
C GLU A 309 0.72 -10.11 -17.40
N ILE A 310 -0.43 -10.62 -17.85
CA ILE A 310 -1.35 -9.87 -18.71
C ILE A 310 -1.84 -8.61 -17.99
N ILE A 311 -2.33 -8.75 -16.75
CA ILE A 311 -2.81 -7.60 -15.95
C ILE A 311 -1.69 -6.57 -15.82
N ASP A 312 -0.47 -7.00 -15.48
CA ASP A 312 0.69 -6.14 -15.33
C ASP A 312 1.01 -5.37 -16.62
N GLY A 313 1.18 -6.09 -17.73
CA GLY A 313 1.55 -5.50 -19.01
C GLY A 313 0.47 -4.58 -19.57
N MET A 314 -0.80 -4.94 -19.40
CA MET A 314 -1.92 -4.11 -19.82
C MET A 314 -2.07 -2.86 -18.98
N PHE A 315 -1.98 -3.01 -17.66
CA PHE A 315 -2.02 -1.88 -16.75
C PHE A 315 -0.89 -0.91 -17.05
N GLY A 316 0.35 -1.39 -17.17
CA GLY A 316 1.52 -0.57 -17.52
C GLY A 316 1.34 0.23 -18.81
N LYS A 317 0.79 -0.39 -19.86
CA LYS A 317 0.43 0.31 -21.12
C LYS A 317 -0.64 1.37 -20.91
N PHE A 318 -1.66 1.07 -20.10
CA PHE A 318 -2.78 1.97 -19.83
C PHE A 318 -2.35 3.21 -19.03
N ILE A 319 -1.58 3.03 -17.95
CA ILE A 319 -1.10 4.16 -17.15
C ILE A 319 -0.01 4.95 -17.86
N GLY A 320 0.88 4.31 -18.62
CA GLY A 320 1.93 4.97 -19.40
C GLY A 320 1.39 5.95 -20.42
N LEU A 321 0.14 5.75 -20.89
CA LEU A 321 -0.56 6.68 -21.76
C LEU A 321 -1.32 7.76 -20.98
N GLN A 322 -1.94 7.42 -19.84
CA GLN A 322 -2.81 8.34 -19.12
C GLN A 322 -2.81 8.11 -17.59
N TRP A 323 -1.77 8.60 -16.90
CA TRP A 323 -1.60 8.46 -15.44
C TRP A 323 -2.81 8.92 -14.60
N ASN A 324 -3.56 9.91 -15.10
CA ASN A 324 -4.76 10.46 -14.47
C ASN A 324 -5.90 9.44 -14.31
N TYR A 325 -5.86 8.29 -15.00
CA TYR A 325 -6.89 7.27 -14.89
C TYR A 325 -6.66 6.28 -13.76
N PHE A 326 -5.44 6.23 -13.23
CA PHE A 326 -5.05 5.33 -12.16
C PHE A 326 -6.00 5.41 -10.96
N ARG A 327 -6.35 6.64 -10.56
CA ARG A 327 -7.26 6.92 -9.45
C ARG A 327 -8.64 6.28 -9.55
N TRP A 328 -9.11 6.03 -10.78
CA TRP A 328 -10.46 5.51 -10.97
C TRP A 328 -10.52 3.99 -10.76
N PHE A 329 -9.37 3.30 -10.73
CA PHE A 329 -9.31 1.86 -10.45
C PHE A 329 -9.69 1.53 -9.00
N GLN A 330 -9.62 2.49 -8.07
CA GLN A 330 -10.11 2.31 -6.70
C GLN A 330 -11.62 2.02 -6.64
N TYR A 331 -12.39 2.44 -7.65
CA TYR A 331 -13.83 2.23 -7.72
C TYR A 331 -14.22 0.87 -8.30
N ILE A 332 -13.25 0.10 -8.82
CA ILE A 332 -13.48 -1.27 -9.26
C ILE A 332 -13.26 -2.18 -8.06
N GLY A 333 -14.33 -2.44 -7.32
CA GLY A 333 -14.32 -3.35 -6.17
C GLY A 333 -14.16 -4.80 -6.61
N LEU A 334 -13.28 -5.54 -5.95
CA LEU A 334 -12.93 -6.93 -6.23
C LEU A 334 -13.28 -7.85 -5.05
N GLY A 335 -14.39 -7.53 -4.37
CA GLY A 335 -14.87 -8.27 -3.20
C GLY A 335 -13.84 -8.28 -2.08
N ASN A 336 -13.61 -9.45 -1.50
CA ASN A 336 -12.70 -9.64 -0.37
C ASN A 336 -11.23 -9.33 -0.70
N PHE A 337 -10.84 -9.32 -1.98
CA PHE A 337 -9.49 -8.95 -2.39
C PHE A 337 -9.20 -7.45 -2.21
N GLY A 338 -10.25 -6.61 -2.23
CA GLY A 338 -10.15 -5.16 -2.17
C GLY A 338 -10.60 -4.49 -3.47
N ASN A 339 -9.73 -3.74 -4.15
CA ASN A 339 -10.04 -3.09 -5.43
C ASN A 339 -8.96 -3.32 -6.49
N PHE A 340 -9.23 -2.93 -7.75
CA PHE A 340 -8.30 -3.16 -8.85
C PHE A 340 -6.97 -2.43 -8.66
N GLN A 341 -6.97 -1.27 -8.01
CA GLN A 341 -5.75 -0.58 -7.64
C GLN A 341 -4.90 -1.52 -6.75
N GLN A 342 -5.49 -2.14 -5.73
CA GLN A 342 -4.79 -3.04 -4.81
C GLN A 342 -4.29 -4.33 -5.48
N LEU A 343 -4.98 -4.82 -6.52
CA LEU A 343 -4.49 -5.92 -7.36
C LEU A 343 -3.20 -5.55 -8.08
N VAL A 344 -3.13 -4.34 -8.63
CA VAL A 344 -1.89 -3.83 -9.25
C VAL A 344 -0.79 -3.68 -8.21
N LEU A 345 -1.10 -3.20 -7.00
CA LEU A 345 -0.11 -3.12 -5.90
C LEU A 345 0.45 -4.48 -5.56
N TYR A 346 -0.43 -5.47 -5.39
CA TYR A 346 -0.06 -6.85 -5.12
C TYR A 346 0.89 -7.39 -6.21
N ILE A 347 0.54 -7.21 -7.49
CA ILE A 347 1.39 -7.64 -8.61
C ILE A 347 2.74 -6.92 -8.58
N ALA A 348 2.76 -5.60 -8.40
CA ALA A 348 4.00 -4.83 -8.34
C ALA A 348 4.90 -5.28 -7.18
N THR A 349 4.32 -5.53 -6.00
CA THR A 349 5.07 -6.00 -4.84
C THR A 349 5.54 -7.45 -5.02
N LYS A 350 4.70 -8.36 -5.56
CA LYS A 350 5.08 -9.76 -5.88
C LYS A 350 6.30 -9.78 -6.82
N SER A 351 6.30 -8.93 -7.84
CA SER A 351 7.40 -8.84 -8.81
C SER A 351 8.72 -8.39 -8.20
N ILE A 352 8.68 -7.56 -7.15
CA ILE A 352 9.89 -7.08 -6.46
C ILE A 352 10.34 -8.09 -5.40
N VAL A 353 9.38 -8.73 -4.74
CA VAL A 353 9.60 -9.60 -3.58
C VAL A 353 9.86 -11.06 -3.99
N GLY A 354 9.47 -11.48 -5.20
CA GLY A 354 9.63 -12.82 -5.76
C GLY A 354 11.08 -13.34 -5.82
N GLY A 355 12.06 -12.53 -5.44
CA GLY A 355 13.44 -12.98 -5.17
C GLY A 355 13.77 -13.27 -3.69
N SER A 356 12.83 -13.13 -2.73
CA SER A 356 13.19 -12.99 -1.30
C SER A 356 12.21 -13.52 -0.24
N ILE A 357 11.01 -14.00 -0.56
CA ILE A 357 10.22 -14.75 0.44
C ILE A 357 10.59 -16.23 0.33
N PRO A 358 11.26 -16.84 1.31
CA PRO A 358 11.51 -18.27 1.30
C PRO A 358 10.17 -19.00 1.35
N GLU A 359 9.91 -19.85 0.35
CA GLU A 359 8.73 -20.73 0.33
C GLU A 359 8.83 -21.87 1.35
N ASN A 360 9.96 -22.01 2.05
CA ASN A 360 10.22 -23.12 2.95
C ASN A 360 10.66 -22.63 4.33
N GLY A 361 9.79 -22.88 5.31
CA GLY A 361 10.07 -22.93 6.73
C GLY A 361 9.21 -24.01 7.35
#